data_AF-A0A172ZES3-F1
#
_entry.id   AF-A0A172ZES3-F1
#
_cell.length_a   1.000
_cell.length_b   1.000
_cell.length_c   1.000
_cell.angle_alpha   90.00
_cell.angle_beta   90.00
_cell.angle_gamma   90.00
#
_symmetry.space_group_name_H-M   'P 1'
#
loop_
_entity.id
_entity.type
_entity.pdbx_description
1 polymer ?
#
loop_
_entity_poly.entity_id
_entity_poly.type
_entity_poly.pdbx_seq_one_letter_code
_entity_poly.pdbx_strand_id
1 'polypeptide(L)'
;MSRYEDRMADYKRRSRPDSMTFAHLQELVAIHGQLHNEWLYTNVDYWEEDPLHTPVYYFSEEWLWEQEEQGLAVQNDREDLLPAGLANTGIQTWLELATFEDIIDVLRQAKQPVSLTMNVMALKHYYKYDAFLDYDQAASRIQIIQVLQQVAEHKQSEAI
;
A
#
# COMPACT_ATOMS: atom_id res chain seq x y z
N MET A 1 1.74 -36.49 -5.88
CA MET A 1 1.16 -35.30 -5.24
C MET A 1 0.97 -34.26 -6.32
N SER A 2 -0.20 -33.64 -6.36
CA SER A 2 -0.51 -32.55 -7.29
C SER A 2 0.25 -31.28 -6.90
N ARG A 3 0.57 -30.43 -7.87
CA ARG A 3 1.18 -29.10 -7.65
C ARG A 3 0.33 -28.20 -6.74
N TYR A 4 -0.95 -28.54 -6.57
CA TYR A 4 -1.89 -27.97 -5.63
C TYR A 4 -1.67 -28.49 -4.19
N GLU A 5 -1.47 -29.80 -4.02
CA GLU A 5 -1.24 -30.43 -2.71
C GLU A 5 0.08 -29.98 -2.09
N ASP A 6 1.13 -29.80 -2.91
CA ASP A 6 2.44 -29.32 -2.45
C ASP A 6 2.40 -27.83 -2.05
N ARG A 7 1.62 -27.00 -2.77
CA ARG A 7 1.40 -25.59 -2.39
C ARG A 7 0.61 -25.48 -1.09
N MET A 8 -0.46 -26.26 -0.97
CA MET A 8 -1.27 -26.32 0.25
C MET A 8 -0.49 -26.75 1.48
N ALA A 9 0.49 -27.64 1.32
CA ALA A 9 1.36 -28.07 2.41
C ALA A 9 2.38 -26.99 2.82
N ASP A 10 2.86 -26.16 1.90
CA ASP A 10 3.75 -25.03 2.21
C ASP A 10 2.96 -23.86 2.84
N TYR A 11 1.76 -23.57 2.35
CA TYR A 11 0.87 -22.55 2.91
C TYR A 11 0.51 -22.85 4.36
N LYS A 12 0.07 -24.08 4.66
CA LYS A 12 -0.25 -24.51 6.03
C LYS A 12 0.94 -24.50 6.99
N ARG A 13 2.18 -24.46 6.51
CA ARG A 13 3.39 -24.35 7.36
C ARG A 13 3.68 -22.94 7.82
N ARG A 14 3.19 -21.92 7.12
CA ARG A 14 3.48 -20.51 7.43
C ARG A 14 2.21 -19.92 8.03
N SER A 15 2.19 -19.77 9.35
CA SER A 15 1.07 -19.15 10.08
C SER A 15 0.99 -17.64 9.77
N ARG A 16 0.58 -17.30 8.56
CA ARG A 16 0.35 -15.92 8.10
C ARG A 16 -1.14 -15.72 7.81
N PRO A 17 -1.65 -14.49 7.91
CA PRO A 17 -3.07 -14.23 7.77
C PRO A 17 -3.54 -14.43 6.33
N ASP A 18 -4.73 -15.00 6.17
CA ASP A 18 -5.43 -15.16 4.90
C ASP A 18 -5.90 -13.82 4.32
N SER A 19 -6.32 -12.91 5.20
CA SER A 19 -6.68 -11.54 4.84
C SER A 19 -6.34 -10.58 5.96
N MET A 20 -6.05 -9.33 5.59
CA MET A 20 -5.88 -8.22 6.52
C MET A 20 -6.48 -6.95 5.93
N THR A 21 -6.98 -6.09 6.81
CA THR A 21 -7.36 -4.72 6.47
C THR A 21 -6.55 -3.78 7.34
N PHE A 22 -5.90 -2.82 6.71
CA PHE A 22 -5.18 -1.74 7.34
C PHE A 22 -6.03 -0.48 7.20
N ALA A 23 -6.50 0.07 8.32
CA ALA A 23 -7.31 1.30 8.30
C ALA A 23 -6.47 2.50 7.87
N HIS A 24 -5.15 2.44 8.12
CA HIS A 24 -4.20 3.51 7.83
C HIS A 24 -2.90 2.93 7.26
N LEU A 25 -2.24 3.70 6.38
CA LEU A 25 -0.94 3.34 5.80
C LEU A 25 0.11 2.99 6.87
N GLN A 26 0.06 3.65 8.02
CA GLN A 26 0.98 3.41 9.13
C GLN A 26 0.95 1.96 9.61
N GLU A 27 -0.23 1.33 9.63
CA GLU A 27 -0.39 -0.05 10.08
C GLU A 27 0.30 -1.02 9.12
N LEU A 28 0.15 -0.80 7.82
CA LEU A 28 0.83 -1.60 6.78
C LEU A 28 2.36 -1.44 6.87
N VAL A 29 2.86 -0.21 7.03
CA VAL A 29 4.30 0.06 7.20
C VAL A 29 4.87 -0.62 8.46
N ALA A 30 4.07 -0.70 9.53
CA ALA A 30 4.49 -1.30 10.79
C ALA A 30 4.69 -2.82 10.72
N ILE A 31 3.98 -3.50 9.81
CA ILE A 31 4.08 -4.95 9.60
C ILE A 31 4.95 -5.34 8.40
N HIS A 32 5.74 -4.41 7.86
CA HIS A 32 6.69 -4.64 6.78
C HIS A 32 7.52 -5.92 7.01
N GLY A 33 7.63 -6.77 5.98
CA GLY A 33 8.34 -8.05 6.01
C GLY A 33 7.58 -9.21 6.66
N GLN A 34 6.35 -9.00 7.14
CA GLN A 34 5.59 -10.00 7.89
C GLN A 34 4.51 -10.73 7.06
N LEU A 35 4.14 -10.21 5.89
CA LEU A 35 3.11 -10.80 5.00
C LEU A 35 3.71 -11.63 3.87
N HIS A 36 2.90 -12.49 3.24
CA HIS A 36 3.31 -13.16 2.00
C HIS A 36 3.33 -12.19 0.84
N ASN A 37 4.30 -12.35 -0.06
CA ASN A 37 4.34 -11.54 -1.26
C ASN A 37 3.11 -11.85 -2.11
N GLU A 38 2.17 -10.91 -2.14
CA GLU A 38 0.88 -10.95 -2.82
C GLU A 38 0.50 -9.52 -3.22
N TRP A 39 -0.65 -9.35 -3.84
CA TRP A 39 -1.17 -8.03 -4.19
C TRP A 39 -1.78 -7.30 -2.99
N LEU A 40 -1.56 -5.99 -2.96
CA LEU A 40 -2.29 -5.05 -2.12
C LEU A 40 -3.42 -4.41 -2.93
N TYR A 41 -4.53 -4.15 -2.27
CA TYR A 41 -5.73 -3.56 -2.87
C TYR A 41 -6.09 -2.27 -2.14
N THR A 42 -6.57 -1.27 -2.87
CA THR A 42 -7.09 -0.04 -2.27
C THR A 42 -8.05 0.65 -3.24
N ASN A 43 -8.78 1.65 -2.77
CA ASN A 43 -9.47 2.57 -3.66
C ASN A 43 -8.49 3.68 -4.06
N VAL A 44 -8.04 3.65 -5.31
CA VAL A 44 -7.00 4.57 -5.82
C VAL A 44 -7.47 6.02 -5.86
N ASP A 45 -8.76 6.27 -6.10
CA ASP A 45 -9.29 7.63 -6.11
C ASP A 45 -9.22 8.25 -4.71
N TYR A 46 -9.65 7.51 -3.68
CA TYR A 46 -9.49 7.95 -2.28
C TYR A 46 -8.02 8.04 -1.86
N TRP A 47 -7.17 7.12 -2.31
CA TRP A 47 -5.73 7.17 -2.04
C TRP A 47 -5.09 8.45 -2.56
N GLU A 48 -5.52 8.94 -3.73
CA GLU A 48 -4.99 10.18 -4.27
C GLU A 48 -5.41 11.41 -3.45
N GLU A 49 -6.62 11.39 -2.88
CA GLU A 49 -7.15 12.47 -2.05
C GLU A 49 -6.59 12.44 -0.61
N ASP A 50 -6.60 11.29 0.05
CA ASP A 50 -6.21 11.12 1.46
C ASP A 50 -5.43 9.80 1.71
N PRO A 51 -4.15 9.73 1.32
CA PRO A 51 -3.35 8.51 1.41
C PRO A 51 -3.04 8.08 2.86
N LEU A 52 -3.23 8.95 3.85
CA LEU A 52 -2.96 8.62 5.25
C LEU A 52 -4.12 7.84 5.89
N HIS A 53 -5.35 8.10 5.42
CA HIS A 53 -6.56 7.50 5.98
C HIS A 53 -7.29 6.57 5.01
N THR A 54 -6.75 6.37 3.80
CA THR A 54 -7.30 5.39 2.86
C THR A 54 -6.94 3.97 3.30
N PRO A 55 -7.94 3.08 3.46
CA PRO A 55 -7.68 1.69 3.82
C PRO A 55 -6.89 0.94 2.75
N VAL A 56 -6.01 0.04 3.19
CA VAL A 56 -5.30 -0.90 2.33
C VAL A 56 -5.70 -2.31 2.72
N TYR A 57 -5.98 -3.15 1.73
CA TYR A 57 -6.40 -4.52 1.91
C TYR A 57 -5.32 -5.47 1.40
N TYR A 58 -5.17 -6.57 2.10
CA TYR A 58 -4.34 -7.69 1.71
C TYR A 58 -5.21 -8.94 1.72
N PHE A 59 -5.14 -9.71 0.65
CA PHE A 59 -5.79 -11.00 0.53
C PHE A 59 -4.76 -11.99 -0.02
N SER A 60 -4.59 -13.14 0.62
CA SER A 60 -3.79 -14.20 0.02
C SER A 60 -4.51 -14.77 -1.20
N GLU A 61 -3.75 -15.18 -2.21
CA GLU A 61 -4.30 -15.78 -3.43
C GLU A 61 -5.15 -17.02 -3.10
N GLU A 62 -4.65 -17.87 -2.20
CA GLU A 62 -5.35 -19.09 -1.80
C GLU A 62 -6.69 -18.81 -1.12
N TRP A 63 -6.74 -17.82 -0.23
CA TRP A 63 -8.00 -17.44 0.42
C TRP A 63 -9.00 -16.85 -0.57
N LEU A 64 -8.55 -16.02 -1.52
CA LEU A 64 -9.43 -15.50 -2.58
C LEU A 64 -10.02 -16.62 -3.44
N TRP A 65 -9.23 -17.64 -3.78
CA TRP A 65 -9.74 -18.82 -4.50
C TRP A 65 -10.78 -19.59 -3.67
N GLU A 66 -10.55 -19.79 -2.37
CA GLU A 66 -11.55 -20.41 -1.50
C GLU A 66 -12.84 -19.58 -1.43
N GLN A 67 -12.75 -18.24 -1.41
CA GLN A 67 -13.93 -17.37 -1.48
C GLN A 67 -14.66 -17.51 -2.83
N GLU A 68 -13.93 -17.60 -3.94
CA GLU A 68 -14.50 -17.80 -5.28
C GLU A 68 -15.23 -19.14 -5.38
N GLU A 69 -14.62 -20.24 -4.93
CA GLU A 69 -15.24 -21.57 -4.92
C GLU A 69 -16.54 -21.60 -4.09
N GLN A 70 -16.63 -20.78 -3.05
CA GLN A 70 -17.81 -20.64 -2.19
C GLN A 70 -18.86 -19.66 -2.73
N GLY A 71 -18.59 -18.98 -3.86
CA GLY A 71 -19.45 -17.93 -4.40
C GLY A 71 -19.49 -16.66 -3.54
N LEU A 72 -18.44 -16.45 -2.73
CA LEU A 72 -18.25 -15.30 -1.84
C LEU A 72 -17.26 -14.26 -2.39
N ALA A 73 -16.71 -14.49 -3.58
CA ALA A 73 -15.91 -13.51 -4.32
C ALA A 73 -16.62 -13.08 -5.61
N VAL A 74 -16.27 -11.89 -6.09
CA VAL A 74 -16.74 -11.32 -7.36
C VAL A 74 -15.57 -10.69 -8.09
N GLN A 75 -15.67 -10.61 -9.41
CA GLN A 75 -14.77 -9.80 -10.23
C GLN A 75 -15.31 -8.37 -10.32
N ASN A 76 -14.44 -7.37 -10.11
CA ASN A 76 -14.77 -5.98 -10.42
C ASN A 76 -14.66 -5.70 -11.93
N ASP A 77 -14.92 -4.46 -12.33
CA ASP A 77 -14.82 -4.01 -13.73
C ASP A 77 -13.40 -4.13 -14.33
N ARG A 78 -12.38 -4.37 -13.50
CA ARG A 78 -10.98 -4.59 -13.89
C ARG A 78 -10.57 -6.05 -13.89
N GLU A 79 -11.52 -6.96 -13.71
CA GLU A 79 -11.29 -8.40 -13.60
C GLU A 79 -10.49 -8.80 -12.34
N ASP A 80 -10.35 -7.90 -11.35
CA ASP A 80 -9.77 -8.24 -10.06
C ASP A 80 -10.74 -9.09 -9.25
N LEU A 81 -10.29 -10.23 -8.75
CA LEU A 81 -11.06 -11.08 -7.85
C LEU A 81 -11.04 -10.50 -6.42
N LEU A 82 -12.21 -10.19 -5.88
CA LEU A 82 -12.37 -9.52 -4.59
C LEU A 82 -13.46 -10.19 -3.75
N PRO A 83 -13.42 -10.10 -2.41
CA PRO A 83 -14.54 -10.52 -1.57
C PRO A 83 -15.83 -9.74 -1.92
N ALA A 84 -16.96 -10.44 -2.03
CA ALA A 84 -18.24 -9.86 -2.47
C ALA A 84 -18.70 -8.68 -1.59
N GLY A 85 -18.36 -8.68 -0.30
CA GLY A 85 -18.65 -7.58 0.62
C GLY A 85 -17.96 -6.25 0.26
N LEU A 86 -16.96 -6.28 -0.62
CA LEU A 86 -16.19 -5.11 -1.06
C LEU A 86 -16.47 -4.72 -2.51
N ALA A 87 -17.42 -5.37 -3.20
CA ALA A 87 -17.69 -5.14 -4.61
C ALA A 87 -18.01 -3.66 -4.96
N ASN A 88 -18.69 -2.95 -4.06
CA ASN A 88 -19.17 -1.58 -4.28
C ASN A 88 -18.28 -0.50 -3.63
N THR A 89 -17.09 -0.85 -3.15
CA THR A 89 -16.19 0.11 -2.48
C THR A 89 -15.21 0.79 -3.42
N GLY A 90 -15.21 0.41 -4.71
CA GLY A 90 -14.27 0.92 -5.71
C GLY A 90 -12.82 0.48 -5.47
N ILE A 91 -12.61 -0.55 -4.65
CA ILE A 91 -11.27 -1.13 -4.46
C ILE A 91 -10.85 -1.90 -5.70
N GLN A 92 -9.55 -1.90 -5.94
CA GLN A 92 -8.92 -2.59 -7.06
C GLN A 92 -7.50 -2.99 -6.66
N THR A 93 -6.88 -3.87 -7.45
CA THR A 93 -5.46 -4.19 -7.32
C THR A 93 -4.64 -2.91 -7.45
N TRP A 94 -3.73 -2.68 -6.50
CA TRP A 94 -2.96 -1.44 -6.40
C TRP A 94 -1.47 -1.63 -6.63
N LEU A 95 -0.82 -2.46 -5.83
CA LEU A 95 0.63 -2.63 -5.84
C LEU A 95 1.00 -4.03 -5.35
N GLU A 96 2.05 -4.63 -5.91
CA GLU A 96 2.63 -5.85 -5.33
C GLU A 96 3.21 -5.54 -3.94
N LEU A 97 3.02 -6.44 -2.98
CA LEU A 97 3.60 -6.28 -1.64
C LEU A 97 5.13 -6.17 -1.72
N ALA A 98 5.81 -6.97 -2.55
CA ALA A 98 7.26 -6.86 -2.72
C ALA A 98 7.66 -5.45 -3.16
N THR A 99 6.95 -4.84 -4.12
CA THR A 99 7.23 -3.47 -4.55
C THR A 99 6.98 -2.46 -3.43
N PHE A 100 5.89 -2.62 -2.67
CA PHE A 100 5.65 -1.81 -1.47
C PHE A 100 6.83 -1.93 -0.49
N GLU A 101 7.26 -3.14 -0.19
CA GLU A 101 8.36 -3.42 0.75
C GLU A 101 9.69 -2.83 0.27
N ASP A 102 10.00 -2.95 -1.03
CA ASP A 102 11.18 -2.37 -1.66
C ASP A 102 11.19 -0.84 -1.56
N ILE A 103 10.05 -0.18 -1.77
CA ILE A 103 9.92 1.28 -1.61
C ILE A 103 10.27 1.70 -0.18
N ILE A 104 9.74 0.99 0.81
CA ILE A 104 10.02 1.26 2.22
C ILE A 104 11.49 0.98 2.56
N ASP A 105 12.06 -0.09 2.01
CA ASP A 105 13.45 -0.45 2.25
C ASP A 105 14.43 0.55 1.64
N VAL A 106 14.15 1.07 0.44
CA VAL A 106 14.94 2.16 -0.16
C VAL A 106 15.01 3.39 0.75
N LEU A 107 13.90 3.79 1.36
CA LEU A 107 13.90 4.90 2.32
C LEU A 107 14.71 4.58 3.60
N ARG A 108 14.62 3.33 4.07
CA ARG A 108 15.30 2.88 5.29
C ARG A 108 16.81 2.66 5.11
N GLN A 109 17.32 2.51 3.88
CA GLN A 109 18.74 2.34 3.59
C GLN A 109 19.63 3.46 4.16
N ALA A 110 19.09 4.69 4.25
CA ALA A 110 19.79 5.83 4.84
C ALA A 110 20.04 5.69 6.35
N LYS A 111 19.38 4.73 7.02
CA LYS A 111 19.44 4.52 8.49
C LYS A 111 19.07 5.78 9.28
N GLN A 112 18.23 6.61 8.68
CA GLN A 112 17.64 7.81 9.28
C GLN A 112 16.15 7.55 9.60
N PRO A 113 15.54 8.33 10.50
CA PRO A 113 14.11 8.23 10.77
C PRO A 113 13.28 8.54 9.52
N VAL A 114 12.47 7.57 9.08
CA VAL A 114 11.54 7.74 7.95
C VAL A 114 10.18 8.16 8.46
N SER A 115 9.68 9.30 7.99
CA SER A 115 8.33 9.77 8.33
C SER A 115 7.25 9.15 7.44
N LEU A 116 6.00 9.11 7.91
CA LEU A 116 4.88 8.62 7.11
C LEU A 116 4.67 9.44 5.82
N THR A 117 4.92 10.75 5.88
CA THR A 117 4.91 11.64 4.71
C THR A 117 5.94 11.23 3.65
N MET A 118 7.13 10.77 4.07
CA MET A 118 8.14 10.25 3.13
C MET A 118 7.65 8.96 2.45
N ASN A 119 7.02 8.05 3.20
CA ASN A 119 6.43 6.83 2.64
C ASN A 119 5.36 7.16 1.59
N VAL A 120 4.42 8.06 1.91
CA VAL A 120 3.39 8.52 0.95
C VAL A 120 4.05 9.13 -0.29
N MET A 121 5.04 9.99 -0.10
CA MET A 121 5.72 10.65 -1.22
C MET A 121 6.44 9.64 -2.12
N ALA A 122 7.09 8.63 -1.54
CA ALA A 122 7.78 7.60 -2.29
C ALA A 122 6.79 6.67 -3.03
N LEU A 123 5.68 6.27 -2.39
CA LEU A 123 4.62 5.48 -3.02
C LEU A 123 3.98 6.21 -4.19
N LYS A 124 3.62 7.49 -4.01
CA LYS A 124 3.09 8.32 -5.10
C LYS A 124 4.12 8.55 -6.21
N HIS A 125 5.40 8.69 -5.85
CA HIS A 125 6.47 8.82 -6.83
C HIS A 125 6.60 7.55 -7.67
N TYR A 126 6.63 6.38 -7.03
CA TYR A 126 6.68 5.10 -7.72
C TYR A 126 5.47 4.90 -8.63
N TYR A 127 4.25 5.12 -8.12
CA TYR A 127 3.02 4.98 -8.90
C TYR A 127 3.01 5.85 -10.16
N LYS A 128 3.57 7.07 -10.08
CA LYS A 128 3.59 8.03 -11.19
C LYS A 128 4.73 7.81 -12.19
N TYR A 129 5.89 7.37 -11.73
CA TYR A 129 7.12 7.38 -12.52
C TYR A 129 7.78 6.01 -12.69
N ASP A 130 7.24 4.96 -12.06
CA ASP A 130 7.82 3.62 -11.98
C ASP A 130 9.30 3.67 -11.54
N ALA A 131 9.56 4.48 -10.51
CA ALA A 131 10.89 4.78 -10.03
C ALA A 131 10.93 4.95 -8.51
N PHE A 132 12.01 4.49 -7.91
CA PHE A 132 12.24 4.65 -6.47
C PHE A 132 12.63 6.08 -6.11
N LEU A 133 12.11 6.55 -4.98
CA LEU A 133 12.49 7.82 -4.36
C LEU A 133 13.36 7.51 -3.13
N ASP A 134 14.61 7.94 -3.14
CA ASP A 134 15.50 7.73 -1.99
C ASP A 134 15.20 8.72 -0.84
N TYR A 135 15.85 8.46 0.30
CA TYR A 135 15.68 9.28 1.51
C TYR A 135 16.02 10.76 1.28
N ASP A 136 17.15 11.05 0.62
CA ASP A 136 17.63 12.42 0.45
C ASP A 136 16.73 13.22 -0.50
N GLN A 137 16.24 12.56 -1.56
CA GLN A 137 15.26 13.12 -2.48
C GLN A 137 13.93 13.41 -1.77
N ALA A 138 13.43 12.49 -0.95
CA ALA A 138 12.20 12.69 -0.18
C ALA A 138 12.37 13.81 0.87
N ALA A 139 13.48 13.83 1.61
CA ALA A 139 13.78 14.83 2.62
C ALA A 139 13.88 16.24 2.00
N SER A 140 14.57 16.35 0.86
CA SER A 140 14.70 17.62 0.14
C SER A 140 13.35 18.17 -0.30
N ARG A 141 12.45 17.31 -0.79
CA ARG A 141 11.09 17.71 -1.19
C ARG A 141 10.26 18.20 0.00
N ILE A 142 10.35 17.52 1.15
CA ILE A 142 9.67 17.96 2.38
C ILE A 142 10.15 19.35 2.80
N GLN A 143 11.46 19.57 2.79
CA GLN A 143 12.03 20.86 3.16
C GLN A 143 11.54 21.98 2.23
N ILE A 144 11.48 21.73 0.93
CA ILE A 144 10.94 22.69 -0.05
C ILE A 144 9.47 23.02 0.26
N ILE A 145 8.64 22.02 0.54
CA ILE A 145 7.22 22.23 0.87
C ILE A 145 7.08 23.10 2.12
N GLN A 146 7.85 22.82 3.15
CA GLN A 146 7.84 23.60 4.40
C GLN A 146 8.23 25.06 4.17
N VAL A 147 9.28 25.31 3.36
CA VAL A 147 9.69 26.67 3.01
C VAL A 147 8.58 27.40 2.24
N LEU A 148 7.94 26.73 1.27
CA LEU A 148 6.84 27.32 0.51
C LEU A 148 5.63 27.66 1.39
N GLN A 149 5.31 26.82 2.36
CA GLN A 149 4.25 27.08 3.35
C GLN A 149 4.57 28.30 4.21
N GLN A 150 5.79 28.40 4.75
CA GLN A 150 6.23 29.55 5.53
C GLN A 150 6.17 30.86 4.73
N VAL A 151 6.58 30.84 3.45
CA VAL A 151 6.49 32.02 2.58
C VAL A 151 5.03 32.41 2.31
N ALA A 152 4.13 31.43 2.13
CA ALA A 152 2.72 31.69 1.91
C ALA A 152 2.05 32.32 3.15
N GLU A 153 2.34 31.79 4.34
CA GLU A 153 1.85 32.31 5.62
C GLU A 153 2.36 33.73 5.88
N HIS A 154 3.64 34.00 5.59
CA HIS A 154 4.21 35.34 5.74
C HIS A 154 3.57 36.36 4.78
N LYS A 155 3.28 35.98 3.54
CA LYS A 155 2.58 36.87 2.60
C LYS A 155 1.14 37.14 3.02
N GLN A 156 0.47 36.20 3.66
CA GLN A 156 -0.87 36.40 4.20
C GLN A 156 -0.87 37.32 5.43
N SER A 157 0.15 37.24 6.29
CA SER A 157 0.26 38.10 7.47
C SER A 157 0.65 39.55 7.13
N GLU A 158 1.35 39.80 6.03
CA GLU A 158 1.64 41.15 5.52
C GLU A 158 0.45 41.81 4.78
N ALA A 159 -0.57 41.02 4.43
CA ALA A 159 -1.75 41.49 3.70
C ALA A 159 -2.94 41.88 4.62
N ILE A 160 -2.76 41.80 5.94
CA ILE A 160 -3.74 42.16 7.00
C ILE A 160 -3.26 43.43 7.71
#